data_AF-A0A9X9MNR1-F1
#
_entry.id   AF-A0A9X9MNR1-F1
#
_cell.length_a   1.000
_cell.length_b   1.000
_cell.length_c   1.000
_cell.angle_alpha   90.00
_cell.angle_beta   90.00
_cell.angle_gamma   90.00
#
_symmetry.space_group_name_H-M   'P 1'
#
loop_
_entity.id
_entity.type
_entity.pdbx_description
1 polymer ?
#
loop_
_entity_poly.entity_id
_entity_poly.type
_entity_poly.pdbx_seq_one_letter_code
_entity_poly.pdbx_strand_id
1 'polypeptide(L)'
;MATEPSVMAETKETSVIAEISTDVQINASSKSIFDKYARKDAQTGELYMGEEEFINAIAPIGEDYLKIKREQFAILFRVADRKDSGKINLADWGRFENLLSKPDAEYEIAFRLFDVHQKGTVKYDDLMKLYNLNKGPDSIPFDWNCEWAKLYSGGKKRRHELTYPQFCQMLRGLQGERVRQAFQYFDKDGDGFIEPEDFQRIILQSYKHKLSNHLLENLHTLCNIGTGSKISYSNVRAFQNIIREMDLVEMIIRTAIAHSDDGKITRAEFLNHAAHITRFSLFTPMEADILFHFASLDEPTGRLGLGDFAKVIDPSWRSLQNVLGDVVESAEAKSRATTNNIFQSLLQSIHHFSLGSIAGAFGAFVVYPIDLVKTRMQNQRSSRVGQMLYINSLDCAKKVVANEGFKGLYSGILPQLVGVAPEKAIKLTVNDLVRSLFSEKDRSIRLHHEIIAGASAGSCQVVGLALFLILFVKLTLSDIHEPS
;
A
#
# COMPACT_ATOMS: atom_id res chain seq x y z
N MET A 1 -54.36 34.57 15.74
CA MET A 1 -54.01 34.71 14.31
C MET A 1 -53.20 35.98 14.17
N ALA A 2 -51.88 35.86 14.30
CA ALA A 2 -50.94 36.96 14.12
C ALA A 2 -50.00 36.54 12.99
N THR A 3 -49.96 37.33 11.92
CA THR A 3 -49.06 37.16 10.78
C THR A 3 -48.06 38.31 10.83
N GLU A 4 -46.81 37.99 11.16
CA GLU A 4 -45.64 38.87 11.00
C GLU A 4 -45.20 38.95 9.52
N PRO A 5 -44.62 40.07 9.07
CA PRO A 5 -44.04 40.19 7.74
C PRO A 5 -42.59 39.67 7.74
N SER A 6 -42.26 38.77 6.80
CA SER A 6 -40.89 38.29 6.61
C SER A 6 -40.04 39.35 5.89
N VAL A 7 -38.95 39.75 6.55
CA VAL A 7 -37.89 40.57 5.99
C VAL A 7 -37.06 39.70 5.04
N MET A 8 -37.01 40.09 3.76
CA MET A 8 -36.09 39.51 2.78
C MET A 8 -34.65 39.83 3.17
N ALA A 9 -33.91 38.82 3.63
CA ALA A 9 -32.47 38.87 3.76
C ALA A 9 -31.84 38.55 2.40
N GLU A 10 -31.28 39.57 1.74
CA GLU A 10 -30.30 39.40 0.66
C GLU A 10 -29.14 38.54 1.19
N THR A 11 -29.08 37.29 0.77
CA THR A 11 -27.93 36.43 1.02
C THR A 11 -26.89 36.78 -0.04
N LYS A 12 -26.00 37.74 0.29
CA LYS A 12 -24.72 37.90 -0.43
C LYS A 12 -23.92 36.61 -0.22
N GLU A 13 -24.03 35.67 -1.16
CA GLU A 13 -23.02 34.62 -1.36
C GLU A 13 -21.71 35.31 -1.75
N THR A 14 -20.99 35.68 -0.69
CA THR A 14 -19.70 36.34 -0.75
C THR A 14 -18.69 35.27 -1.11
N SER A 15 -18.21 35.32 -2.36
CA SER A 15 -16.87 34.91 -2.80
C SER A 15 -16.06 34.09 -1.80
N VAL A 16 -16.00 32.76 -2.00
CA VAL A 16 -15.17 31.81 -1.23
C VAL A 16 -13.67 31.92 -1.61
N ILE A 17 -13.24 33.08 -2.10
CA ILE A 17 -11.82 33.45 -2.24
C ILE A 17 -11.59 34.70 -1.40
N ALA A 18 -11.91 34.61 -0.12
CA ALA A 18 -11.32 35.51 0.86
C ALA A 18 -9.88 35.03 1.07
N GLU A 19 -8.92 35.89 0.73
CA GLU A 19 -7.51 35.72 1.07
C GLU A 19 -7.37 35.50 2.57
N ILE A 20 -7.26 34.24 2.99
CA ILE A 20 -6.68 33.91 4.27
C ILE A 20 -5.18 34.14 4.07
N SER A 21 -4.66 35.21 4.66
CA SER A 21 -3.25 35.37 4.97
C SER A 21 -2.86 34.28 5.98
N THR A 22 -2.83 33.02 5.55
CA THR A 22 -2.13 31.97 6.27
C THR A 22 -0.65 32.29 6.11
N ASP A 23 0.03 32.53 7.23
CA ASP A 23 1.49 32.45 7.26
C ASP A 23 1.88 31.13 6.60
N VAL A 24 2.49 31.24 5.43
CA VAL A 24 2.89 30.07 4.64
C VAL A 24 3.99 29.40 5.44
N GLN A 25 3.69 28.28 6.11
CA GLN A 25 4.70 27.47 6.77
C GLN A 25 5.57 26.80 5.71
N ILE A 26 6.65 27.48 5.32
CA ILE A 26 7.60 26.97 4.33
C ILE A 26 8.56 26.02 5.05
N ASN A 27 8.66 24.79 4.55
CA ASN A 27 9.61 23.80 5.05
C ASN A 27 11.06 24.33 4.88
N ALA A 28 11.96 24.05 5.83
CA ALA A 28 13.36 24.49 5.77
C ALA A 28 14.08 24.03 4.49
N SER A 29 13.73 22.84 3.99
CA SER A 29 14.24 22.32 2.72
C SER A 29 13.79 23.17 1.52
N SER A 30 12.53 23.59 1.50
CA SER A 30 11.98 24.45 0.44
C SER A 30 12.62 25.83 0.43
N LYS A 31 12.78 26.43 1.61
CA LYS A 31 13.47 27.71 1.75
C LYS A 31 14.92 27.62 1.25
N SER A 32 15.61 26.53 1.55
CA SER A 32 16.97 26.27 1.04
C SER A 32 17.01 26.21 -0.49
N ILE A 33 16.05 25.52 -1.13
CA ILE A 33 15.94 25.49 -2.59
C ILE A 33 15.69 26.91 -3.12
N PHE A 34 14.79 27.67 -2.47
CA PHE A 34 14.51 29.03 -2.87
C PHE A 34 15.78 29.91 -2.82
N ASP A 35 16.44 29.93 -1.67
CA ASP A 35 17.64 30.74 -1.44
C ASP A 35 18.81 30.33 -2.37
N LYS A 36 18.87 29.06 -2.80
CA LYS A 36 19.89 28.56 -3.72
C LYS A 36 19.77 29.12 -5.14
N TYR A 37 18.54 29.24 -5.66
CA TYR A 37 18.30 29.64 -7.05
C TYR A 37 17.82 31.09 -7.20
N ALA A 38 17.36 31.73 -6.11
CA ALA A 38 16.90 33.11 -6.15
C ALA A 38 18.04 34.12 -6.41
N ARG A 39 17.72 35.16 -7.17
CA ARG A 39 18.58 36.33 -7.39
C ARG A 39 18.14 37.49 -6.52
N LYS A 40 19.07 38.38 -6.20
CA LYS A 40 18.76 39.64 -5.52
C LYS A 40 18.33 40.70 -6.52
N ASP A 41 17.25 41.40 -6.24
CA ASP A 41 16.85 42.57 -7.00
C ASP A 41 17.82 43.72 -6.72
N ALA A 42 18.33 44.34 -7.79
CA ALA A 42 19.26 45.46 -7.69
C ALA A 42 18.61 46.72 -7.08
N GLN A 43 17.28 46.84 -7.15
CA GLN A 43 16.55 48.01 -6.68
C GLN A 43 16.01 47.86 -5.25
N THR A 44 15.49 46.69 -4.89
CA THR A 44 14.86 46.45 -3.57
C THR A 44 15.75 45.66 -2.62
N GLY A 45 16.76 44.94 -3.12
CA GLY A 45 17.59 44.02 -2.34
C GLY A 45 16.90 42.72 -1.94
N GLU A 46 15.63 42.54 -2.31
CA GLU A 46 14.84 41.34 -2.02
C GLU A 46 15.22 40.18 -2.95
N LEU A 47 15.07 38.95 -2.45
CA LEU A 47 15.30 37.73 -3.23
C LEU A 47 14.06 37.39 -4.07
N TYR A 48 14.27 37.11 -5.35
CA TYR A 48 13.24 36.66 -6.29
C TYR A 48 13.77 35.59 -7.25
N MET A 49 12.88 34.82 -7.85
CA MET A 49 13.19 34.00 -9.02
C MET A 49 12.47 34.55 -10.25
N GLY A 50 13.18 34.64 -11.37
CA GLY A 50 12.56 34.74 -12.69
C GLY A 50 12.20 33.36 -13.23
N GLU A 51 11.71 33.34 -14.46
CA GLU A 51 11.28 32.10 -15.13
C GLU A 51 12.42 31.07 -15.24
N GLU A 52 13.62 31.49 -15.63
CA GLU A 52 14.77 30.58 -15.75
C GLU A 52 15.22 30.01 -14.39
N GLU A 53 15.29 30.85 -13.35
CA GLU A 53 15.65 30.41 -12.00
C GLU A 53 14.63 29.42 -11.44
N PHE A 54 13.35 29.69 -11.67
CA PHE A 54 12.28 28.81 -11.27
C PHE A 54 12.39 27.45 -11.97
N ILE A 55 12.58 27.44 -13.30
CA ILE A 55 12.77 26.17 -14.05
C ILE A 55 14.02 25.44 -13.55
N ASN A 56 15.12 26.13 -13.23
CA ASN A 56 16.30 25.50 -12.64
C ASN A 56 16.02 24.88 -11.26
N ALA A 57 15.11 25.47 -10.48
CA ALA A 57 14.72 24.97 -9.17
C ALA A 57 13.84 23.70 -9.25
N ILE A 58 12.89 23.66 -10.19
CA ILE A 58 11.94 22.54 -10.33
C ILE A 58 12.41 21.45 -11.33
N ALA A 59 13.29 21.82 -12.26
CA ALA A 59 13.83 20.97 -13.32
C ALA A 59 15.35 21.24 -13.51
N PRO A 60 16.21 20.62 -12.67
CA PRO A 60 17.66 20.79 -12.71
C PRO A 60 18.34 20.25 -13.98
N ILE A 61 19.22 21.06 -14.59
CA ILE A 61 19.93 20.69 -15.82
C ILE A 61 20.74 19.39 -15.60
N GLY A 62 20.39 18.32 -16.31
CA GLY A 62 21.06 17.01 -16.24
C GLY A 62 20.17 15.85 -15.82
N GLU A 63 18.93 16.11 -15.41
CA GLU A 63 17.94 15.04 -15.23
C GLU A 63 17.28 14.65 -16.55
N ASP A 64 16.90 13.38 -16.65
CA ASP A 64 16.07 12.89 -17.74
C ASP A 64 14.60 13.23 -17.44
N TYR A 65 13.97 14.01 -18.32
CA TYR A 65 12.54 14.38 -18.27
C TYR A 65 11.70 13.57 -19.28
N LEU A 66 12.36 12.63 -19.94
CA LEU A 66 11.79 11.64 -20.84
C LEU A 66 10.97 12.25 -21.98
N LYS A 67 9.62 12.18 -21.96
CA LYS A 67 8.80 12.74 -23.06
C LYS A 67 8.35 14.19 -22.82
N ILE A 68 8.59 14.76 -21.63
CA ILE A 68 8.30 16.19 -21.36
C ILE A 68 9.59 16.96 -21.56
N LYS A 69 9.56 18.00 -22.39
CA LYS A 69 10.74 18.84 -22.58
C LYS A 69 10.88 19.80 -21.40
N ARG A 70 12.13 20.06 -21.00
CA ARG A 70 12.43 20.94 -19.87
C ARG A 70 11.80 22.34 -20.01
N GLU A 71 11.74 22.88 -21.22
CA GLU A 71 11.16 24.19 -21.48
C GLU A 71 9.65 24.25 -21.19
N GLN A 72 8.96 23.10 -21.20
CA GLN A 72 7.51 23.05 -20.93
C GLN A 72 7.18 23.32 -19.46
N PHE A 73 8.15 23.16 -18.55
CA PHE A 73 7.98 23.50 -17.13
C PHE A 73 7.85 25.00 -16.89
N ALA A 74 8.20 25.85 -17.87
CA ALA A 74 7.92 27.28 -17.87
C ALA A 74 6.43 27.61 -17.63
N ILE A 75 5.52 26.71 -18.02
CA ILE A 75 4.08 26.90 -17.81
C ILE A 75 3.75 26.98 -16.31
N LEU A 76 4.47 26.23 -15.46
CA LEU A 76 4.26 26.25 -14.01
C LEU A 76 4.70 27.58 -13.38
N PHE A 77 5.63 28.31 -14.02
CA PHE A 77 6.01 29.64 -13.57
C PHE A 77 4.81 30.60 -13.60
N ARG A 78 3.98 30.54 -14.66
CA ARG A 78 2.76 31.35 -14.76
C ARG A 78 1.73 31.05 -13.68
N VAL A 79 1.74 29.82 -13.15
CA VAL A 79 0.86 29.40 -12.06
C VAL A 79 1.38 29.88 -10.71
N ALA A 80 2.71 29.96 -10.55
CA ALA A 80 3.38 30.51 -9.39
C ALA A 80 3.31 32.06 -9.35
N ASP A 81 3.55 32.75 -10.47
CA ASP A 81 3.50 34.21 -10.60
C ASP A 81 2.07 34.72 -10.76
N ARG A 82 1.31 34.66 -9.66
CA ARG A 82 -0.07 35.18 -9.62
C ARG A 82 -0.17 36.68 -9.86
N LYS A 83 0.90 37.44 -9.74
CA LYS A 83 0.82 38.90 -9.96
C LYS A 83 1.17 39.30 -11.39
N ASP A 84 1.51 38.33 -12.24
CA ASP A 84 2.05 38.56 -13.59
C ASP A 84 3.18 39.60 -13.57
N SER A 85 4.04 39.48 -12.55
CA SER A 85 5.11 40.43 -12.26
C SER A 85 6.43 40.06 -12.94
N GLY A 86 6.50 38.86 -13.53
CA GLY A 86 7.71 38.23 -14.04
C GLY A 86 8.67 37.77 -12.95
N LYS A 87 8.26 37.81 -11.67
CA LYS A 87 9.10 37.51 -10.51
C LYS A 87 8.29 36.78 -9.43
N ILE A 88 8.88 35.78 -8.81
CA ILE A 88 8.29 35.12 -7.63
C ILE A 88 9.17 35.35 -6.40
N ASN A 89 8.56 35.74 -5.29
CA ASN A 89 9.23 35.86 -3.99
C ASN A 89 9.07 34.56 -3.18
N LEU A 90 9.65 34.51 -1.98
CA LEU A 90 9.60 33.35 -1.11
C LEU A 90 8.16 32.95 -0.72
N ALA A 91 7.25 33.92 -0.54
CA ALA A 91 5.86 33.65 -0.21
C ALA A 91 5.10 33.03 -1.39
N ASP A 92 5.35 33.52 -2.61
CA ASP A 92 4.76 32.97 -3.83
C ASP A 92 5.30 31.56 -4.12
N TRP A 93 6.58 31.31 -3.89
CA TRP A 93 7.19 29.97 -3.93
C TRP A 93 6.52 29.00 -2.94
N GLY A 94 6.37 29.40 -1.68
CA GLY A 94 5.71 28.57 -0.68
C GLY A 94 4.23 28.29 -0.99
N ARG A 95 3.52 29.25 -1.60
CA ARG A 95 2.14 29.04 -2.09
C ARG A 95 2.09 28.04 -3.24
N PHE A 96 3.08 28.07 -4.13
CA PHE A 96 3.20 27.11 -5.23
C PHE A 96 3.47 25.70 -4.71
N GLU A 97 4.37 25.51 -3.74
CA GLU A 97 4.58 24.18 -3.15
C GLU A 97 3.37 23.67 -2.35
N ASN A 98 2.68 24.55 -1.62
CA ASN A 98 1.45 24.19 -0.95
C ASN A 98 0.36 23.76 -1.95
N LEU A 99 0.32 24.36 -3.13
CA LEU A 99 -0.54 23.93 -4.23
C LEU A 99 -0.15 22.51 -4.70
N LEU A 100 1.13 22.23 -4.92
CA LEU A 100 1.63 20.91 -5.34
C LEU A 100 1.32 19.80 -4.32
N SER A 101 1.18 20.16 -3.05
CA SER A 101 0.88 19.20 -1.97
C SER A 101 -0.59 18.81 -1.89
N LYS A 102 -1.48 19.44 -2.67
CA LYS A 102 -2.91 19.13 -2.67
C LYS A 102 -3.23 17.85 -3.44
N PRO A 103 -4.24 17.07 -3.01
CA PRO A 103 -4.64 15.85 -3.72
C PRO A 103 -5.18 16.12 -5.13
N ASP A 104 -5.72 17.32 -5.38
CA ASP A 104 -6.26 17.79 -6.66
C ASP A 104 -5.37 18.83 -7.35
N ALA A 105 -4.07 18.88 -7.01
CA ALA A 105 -3.12 19.86 -7.51
C ALA A 105 -3.12 19.99 -9.03
N GLU A 106 -3.18 18.88 -9.77
CA GLU A 106 -3.21 18.88 -11.24
C GLU A 106 -4.38 19.67 -11.81
N TYR A 107 -5.58 19.50 -11.23
CA TYR A 107 -6.78 20.21 -11.65
C TYR A 107 -6.70 21.69 -11.29
N GLU A 108 -6.19 22.02 -10.11
CA GLU A 108 -6.06 23.41 -9.69
C GLU A 108 -4.99 24.17 -10.49
N ILE A 109 -3.87 23.53 -10.84
CA ILE A 109 -2.86 24.07 -11.75
C ILE A 109 -3.46 24.34 -13.12
N ALA A 110 -4.18 23.36 -13.68
CA ALA A 110 -4.86 23.52 -14.96
C ALA A 110 -5.88 24.67 -14.89
N PHE A 111 -6.73 24.71 -13.87
CA PHE A 111 -7.71 25.77 -13.71
C PHE A 111 -7.08 27.15 -13.63
N ARG A 112 -6.01 27.32 -12.83
CA ARG A 112 -5.27 28.58 -12.70
C ARG A 112 -4.64 29.02 -14.03
N LEU A 113 -4.21 28.08 -14.86
CA LEU A 113 -3.70 28.39 -16.20
C LEU A 113 -4.80 28.96 -17.12
N PHE A 114 -6.04 28.49 -16.96
CA PHE A 114 -7.19 28.91 -17.77
C PHE A 114 -7.96 30.10 -17.19
N ASP A 115 -7.87 30.38 -15.89
CA ASP A 115 -8.41 31.57 -15.23
C ASP A 115 -7.44 32.76 -15.38
N VAL A 116 -7.27 33.21 -16.63
CA VAL A 116 -6.33 34.28 -17.02
C VAL A 116 -6.56 35.57 -16.23
N HIS A 117 -7.81 35.85 -15.84
CA HIS A 117 -8.19 37.06 -15.13
C HIS A 117 -8.29 36.91 -13.61
N GLN A 118 -8.01 35.70 -13.08
CA GLN A 118 -8.04 35.39 -11.64
C GLN A 118 -9.38 35.74 -10.98
N LYS A 119 -10.48 35.56 -11.70
CA LYS A 119 -11.84 35.84 -11.20
C LYS A 119 -12.46 34.64 -10.49
N GLY A 120 -11.78 33.49 -10.51
CA GLY A 120 -12.33 32.22 -10.05
C GLY A 120 -13.29 31.59 -11.07
N THR A 121 -13.25 32.05 -12.33
CA THR A 121 -14.08 31.52 -13.43
C THR A 121 -13.29 31.47 -14.73
N VAL A 122 -13.49 30.40 -15.52
CA VAL A 122 -12.88 30.24 -16.85
C VAL A 122 -13.89 30.68 -17.91
N LYS A 123 -13.52 31.69 -18.71
CA LYS A 123 -14.31 32.13 -19.85
C LYS A 123 -14.07 31.26 -21.07
N TYR A 124 -15.09 31.12 -21.91
CA TYR A 124 -14.99 30.36 -23.15
C TYR A 124 -13.90 30.89 -24.08
N ASP A 125 -13.75 32.21 -24.20
CA ASP A 125 -12.77 32.81 -25.11
C ASP A 125 -11.33 32.54 -24.65
N ASP A 126 -11.07 32.60 -23.33
CA ASP A 126 -9.78 32.27 -22.74
C ASP A 126 -9.45 30.79 -22.90
N LEU A 127 -10.44 29.93 -22.66
CA LEU A 127 -10.34 28.48 -22.93
C LEU A 127 -9.96 28.21 -24.38
N MET A 128 -10.64 28.82 -25.34
CA MET A 128 -10.39 28.61 -26.76
C MET A 128 -9.03 29.15 -27.18
N LYS A 129 -8.64 30.32 -26.68
CA LYS A 129 -7.34 30.94 -26.97
C LYS A 129 -6.20 30.03 -26.50
N LEU A 130 -6.23 29.60 -25.25
CA LEU A 130 -5.20 28.72 -24.68
C LEU A 130 -5.20 27.33 -25.31
N TYR A 131 -6.37 26.79 -25.64
CA TYR A 131 -6.47 25.51 -26.36
C TYR A 131 -5.80 25.59 -27.74
N ASN A 132 -6.09 26.64 -28.51
CA ASN A 132 -5.55 26.82 -29.86
C ASN A 132 -4.05 27.14 -29.87
N LEU A 133 -3.53 27.85 -28.85
CA LEU A 133 -2.10 28.12 -28.72
C LEU A 133 -1.27 26.83 -28.52
N ASN A 134 -1.85 25.82 -27.89
CA ASN A 134 -1.21 24.54 -27.64
C ASN A 134 -1.49 23.49 -28.72
N LYS A 135 -2.15 23.88 -29.82
CA LYS A 135 -2.52 22.98 -30.90
C LYS A 135 -1.37 22.89 -31.92
N GLY A 136 -0.80 21.69 -32.06
CA GLY A 136 0.23 21.42 -33.08
C GLY A 136 -0.34 21.42 -34.51
N PRO A 137 0.52 21.64 -35.54
CA PRO A 137 0.08 21.71 -36.94
C PRO A 137 -0.63 20.44 -37.44
N ASP A 138 -0.22 19.26 -36.96
CA ASP A 138 -0.76 17.97 -37.39
C ASP A 138 -1.91 17.44 -36.53
N SER A 139 -2.43 18.26 -35.63
CA SER A 139 -3.47 17.86 -34.67
C SER A 139 -4.81 17.59 -35.34
N ILE A 140 -5.48 16.53 -34.88
CA ILE A 140 -6.82 16.15 -35.33
C ILE A 140 -7.80 17.28 -34.95
N PRO A 141 -8.68 17.71 -35.86
CA PRO A 141 -9.70 18.71 -35.58
C PRO A 141 -10.58 18.32 -34.38
N PHE A 142 -10.97 19.31 -33.58
CA PHE A 142 -11.92 19.15 -32.50
C PHE A 142 -12.97 20.26 -32.63
N ASP A 143 -14.24 19.87 -32.70
CA ASP A 143 -15.37 20.78 -32.80
C ASP A 143 -15.89 21.17 -31.41
N TRP A 144 -15.60 22.41 -31.02
CA TRP A 144 -16.12 23.04 -29.80
C TRP A 144 -17.57 23.54 -29.94
N ASN A 145 -18.19 23.42 -31.12
CA ASN A 145 -19.60 23.72 -31.33
C ASN A 145 -20.50 22.47 -31.29
N CYS A 146 -19.96 21.32 -30.87
CA CYS A 146 -20.72 20.10 -30.67
C CYS A 146 -21.69 20.19 -29.48
N GLU A 147 -22.66 19.28 -29.41
CA GLU A 147 -23.62 19.21 -28.31
C GLU A 147 -22.95 19.02 -26.95
N TRP A 148 -21.90 18.19 -26.87
CA TRP A 148 -21.14 17.97 -25.64
C TRP A 148 -20.56 19.29 -25.08
N ALA A 149 -19.91 20.10 -25.92
CA ALA A 149 -19.30 21.36 -25.50
C ALA A 149 -20.34 22.42 -25.10
N LYS A 150 -21.53 22.40 -25.73
CA LYS A 150 -22.65 23.31 -25.37
C LYS A 150 -23.20 23.03 -23.98
N LEU A 151 -23.16 21.79 -23.50
CA LEU A 151 -23.62 21.45 -22.14
C LEU A 151 -22.78 22.12 -21.06
N TYR A 152 -21.49 22.35 -21.31
CA TYR A 152 -20.60 23.06 -20.38
C TYR A 152 -20.58 24.56 -20.64
N SER A 153 -20.31 24.97 -21.87
CA SER A 153 -20.03 26.37 -22.21
C SER A 153 -21.25 27.17 -22.67
N GLY A 154 -22.42 26.54 -22.81
CA GLY A 154 -23.60 27.16 -23.40
C GLY A 154 -23.50 27.31 -24.93
N GLY A 155 -24.61 27.66 -25.56
CA GLY A 155 -24.69 27.88 -27.01
C GLY A 155 -24.10 29.22 -27.45
N LYS A 156 -23.97 29.46 -28.76
CA LYS A 156 -23.42 30.71 -29.32
C LYS A 156 -24.13 31.99 -28.82
N LYS A 157 -25.41 31.90 -28.46
CA LYS A 157 -26.21 33.04 -27.97
C LYS A 157 -26.01 33.34 -26.48
N ARG A 158 -25.63 32.35 -25.68
CA ARG A 158 -25.47 32.47 -24.22
C ARG A 158 -24.35 31.53 -23.81
N ARG A 159 -23.17 32.10 -23.57
CA ARG A 159 -22.02 31.36 -23.04
C ARG A 159 -22.02 31.43 -21.52
N HIS A 160 -21.68 30.32 -20.87
CA HIS A 160 -21.51 30.25 -19.42
C HIS A 160 -20.02 30.27 -19.09
N GLU A 161 -19.67 30.92 -17.98
CA GLU A 161 -18.34 30.82 -17.39
C GLU A 161 -18.28 29.57 -16.50
N LEU A 162 -17.14 28.89 -16.49
CA LEU A 162 -16.97 27.65 -15.74
C LEU A 162 -16.32 27.93 -14.39
N THR A 163 -16.97 27.52 -13.31
CA THR A 163 -16.33 27.50 -11.97
C THR A 163 -15.31 26.36 -11.89
N TYR A 164 -14.45 26.37 -10.87
CA TYR A 164 -13.44 25.32 -10.67
C TYR A 164 -14.00 23.89 -10.77
N PRO A 165 -15.06 23.50 -10.01
CA PRO A 165 -15.60 22.14 -10.10
C PRO A 165 -16.15 21.80 -11.50
N GLN A 166 -16.79 22.76 -12.17
CA GLN A 166 -17.35 22.57 -13.51
C GLN A 166 -16.25 22.40 -14.56
N PHE A 167 -15.19 23.18 -14.46
CA PHE A 167 -14.01 23.08 -15.32
C PHE A 167 -13.32 21.72 -15.16
N CYS A 168 -13.13 21.25 -13.92
CA CYS A 168 -12.53 19.94 -13.65
C CYS A 168 -13.34 18.80 -14.29
N GLN A 169 -14.67 18.85 -14.13
CA GLN A 169 -15.56 17.85 -14.71
C GLN A 169 -15.55 17.89 -16.25
N MET A 170 -15.52 19.09 -16.84
CA MET A 170 -15.35 19.26 -18.28
C MET A 170 -14.02 18.69 -18.77
N LEU A 171 -12.91 19.02 -18.10
CA LEU A 171 -11.56 18.59 -18.48
C LEU A 171 -11.43 17.06 -18.46
N ARG A 172 -12.03 16.42 -17.45
CA ARG A 172 -12.12 14.94 -17.36
C ARG A 172 -12.89 14.35 -18.54
N GLY A 173 -14.01 14.97 -18.94
CA GLY A 173 -14.83 14.53 -20.07
C GLY A 173 -14.19 14.79 -21.45
N LEU A 174 -13.41 15.87 -21.56
CA LEU A 174 -12.83 16.36 -22.82
C LEU A 174 -12.01 15.29 -23.53
N GLN A 175 -11.22 14.50 -22.80
CA GLN A 175 -10.37 13.48 -23.42
C GLN A 175 -11.20 12.41 -24.14
N GLY A 176 -12.35 12.02 -23.58
CA GLY A 176 -13.23 11.07 -24.24
C GLY A 176 -13.97 11.63 -25.43
N GLU A 177 -14.39 12.89 -25.34
CA GLU A 177 -14.99 13.57 -26.49
C GLU A 177 -13.99 13.77 -27.63
N ARG A 178 -12.72 14.07 -27.31
CA ARG A 178 -11.64 14.17 -28.30
C ARG A 178 -11.46 12.86 -29.08
N VAL A 179 -11.40 11.73 -28.38
CA VAL A 179 -11.28 10.41 -29.02
C VAL A 179 -12.53 10.11 -29.86
N ARG A 180 -13.72 10.42 -29.35
CA ARG A 180 -14.98 10.20 -30.07
C ARG A 180 -15.04 10.98 -31.38
N GLN A 181 -14.73 12.27 -31.34
CA GLN A 181 -14.72 13.11 -32.55
C GLN A 181 -13.59 12.72 -33.50
N ALA A 182 -12.42 12.36 -32.97
CA ALA A 182 -11.32 11.87 -33.78
C ALA A 182 -11.67 10.58 -34.51
N PHE A 183 -12.38 9.65 -33.86
CA PHE A 183 -12.91 8.45 -34.51
C PHE A 183 -13.86 8.82 -35.64
N GLN A 184 -14.85 9.69 -35.38
CA GLN A 184 -15.80 10.16 -36.39
C GLN A 184 -15.14 10.90 -37.56
N TYR A 185 -13.97 11.51 -37.34
CA TYR A 185 -13.22 12.17 -38.39
C TYR A 185 -12.57 11.18 -39.37
N PHE A 186 -12.17 10.00 -38.90
CA PHE A 186 -11.56 8.96 -39.73
C PHE A 186 -12.58 7.95 -40.30
N ASP A 187 -13.70 7.73 -39.60
CA ASP A 187 -14.85 6.93 -40.05
C ASP A 187 -15.68 7.70 -41.10
N LYS A 188 -15.17 7.74 -42.33
CA LYS A 188 -15.74 8.55 -43.43
C LYS A 188 -17.02 7.95 -44.02
N ASP A 189 -17.16 6.63 -43.98
CA ASP A 189 -18.31 5.88 -44.50
C ASP A 189 -19.38 5.64 -43.43
N GLY A 190 -19.07 5.88 -42.15
CA GLY A 190 -20.01 5.71 -41.04
C GLY A 190 -20.30 4.24 -40.74
N ASP A 191 -19.39 3.34 -41.11
CA ASP A 191 -19.53 1.90 -40.89
C ASP A 191 -19.18 1.51 -39.43
N GLY A 192 -18.62 2.43 -38.66
CA GLY A 192 -18.21 2.22 -37.27
C GLY A 192 -16.82 1.59 -37.13
N PHE A 193 -16.01 1.61 -38.18
CA PHE A 193 -14.65 1.09 -38.23
C PHE A 193 -13.65 2.11 -38.79
N ILE A 194 -12.40 1.99 -38.37
CA ILE A 194 -11.27 2.78 -38.87
C ILE A 194 -10.07 1.88 -39.18
N GLU A 195 -9.14 2.37 -39.98
CA GLU A 195 -7.90 1.66 -40.26
C GLU A 195 -6.95 1.67 -39.02
N PRO A 196 -6.08 0.66 -38.86
CA PRO A 196 -5.12 0.59 -37.76
C PRO A 196 -4.22 1.83 -37.63
N GLU A 197 -3.82 2.43 -38.75
CA GLU A 197 -2.99 3.64 -38.79
C GLU A 197 -3.74 4.86 -38.24
N ASP A 198 -5.04 4.97 -38.54
CA ASP A 198 -5.89 6.04 -38.03
C ASP A 198 -6.06 5.91 -36.52
N PHE A 199 -6.30 4.69 -36.02
CA PHE A 199 -6.32 4.42 -34.58
C PHE A 199 -5.01 4.82 -33.91
N GLN A 200 -3.86 4.39 -34.48
CA GLN A 200 -2.55 4.74 -33.94
C GLN A 200 -2.39 6.27 -33.86
N ARG A 201 -2.84 7.01 -34.88
CA ARG A 201 -2.81 8.48 -34.89
C ARG A 201 -3.68 9.09 -33.79
N ILE A 202 -4.90 8.58 -33.56
CA ILE A 202 -5.79 9.03 -32.48
C ILE A 202 -5.11 8.86 -31.12
N ILE A 203 -4.52 7.68 -30.87
CA ILE A 203 -3.89 7.35 -29.58
C ILE A 203 -2.61 8.16 -29.37
N LEU A 204 -1.77 8.32 -30.40
CA LEU A 204 -0.55 9.12 -30.29
C LEU A 204 -0.84 10.59 -29.96
N GLN A 205 -1.94 11.16 -30.47
CA GLN A 205 -2.29 12.55 -30.16
C GLN A 205 -3.01 12.72 -28.82
N SER A 206 -3.71 11.70 -28.35
CA SER A 206 -4.53 11.79 -27.14
C SER A 206 -3.80 11.28 -25.90
N TYR A 207 -3.01 10.22 -26.02
CA TYR A 207 -2.49 9.43 -24.89
C TYR A 207 -1.01 9.08 -24.96
N LYS A 208 -0.22 9.56 -25.95
CA LYS A 208 1.23 9.25 -26.05
C LYS A 208 2.02 9.47 -24.75
N HIS A 209 1.62 10.44 -23.95
CA HIS A 209 2.23 10.78 -22.67
C HIS A 209 1.88 9.82 -21.52
N LYS A 210 0.89 8.93 -21.70
CA LYS A 210 0.45 7.96 -20.68
C LYS A 210 0.86 6.52 -20.98
N LEU A 211 1.47 6.27 -22.14
CA LEU A 211 1.68 4.92 -22.66
C LEU A 211 3.17 4.59 -22.75
N SER A 212 3.51 3.34 -22.49
CA SER A 212 4.87 2.82 -22.65
C SER A 212 5.30 2.84 -24.14
N ASN A 213 6.60 2.86 -24.39
CA ASN A 213 7.10 2.81 -25.78
C ASN A 213 6.75 1.47 -26.44
N HIS A 214 6.81 0.37 -25.69
CA HIS A 214 6.42 -0.95 -26.15
C HIS A 214 4.98 -0.98 -26.65
N LEU A 215 4.04 -0.36 -25.92
CA LEU A 215 2.66 -0.27 -26.37
C LEU A 215 2.55 0.58 -27.64
N LEU A 216 3.21 1.74 -27.67
CA LEU A 216 3.15 2.68 -28.80
C LEU A 216 3.65 2.09 -30.13
N GLU A 217 4.70 1.26 -30.09
CA GLU A 217 5.26 0.59 -31.27
C GLU A 217 4.32 -0.49 -31.80
N ASN A 218 3.57 -1.14 -30.90
CA ASN A 218 2.71 -2.29 -31.22
C ASN A 218 1.22 -1.94 -31.38
N LEU A 219 0.83 -0.66 -31.34
CA LEU A 219 -0.58 -0.22 -31.44
C LEU A 219 -1.34 -0.80 -32.65
N HIS A 220 -0.64 -0.97 -33.78
CA HIS A 220 -1.20 -1.53 -35.02
C HIS A 220 -1.70 -2.97 -34.85
N THR A 221 -1.11 -3.75 -33.92
CA THR A 221 -1.47 -5.15 -33.69
C THR A 221 -2.85 -5.33 -33.06
N LEU A 222 -3.50 -4.25 -32.61
CA LEU A 222 -4.83 -4.30 -32.00
C LEU A 222 -5.91 -4.90 -32.94
N CYS A 223 -5.74 -4.75 -34.26
CA CYS A 223 -6.64 -5.37 -35.24
C CYS A 223 -6.68 -6.90 -35.13
N ASN A 224 -5.62 -7.53 -34.60
CA ASN A 224 -5.54 -8.98 -34.46
C ASN A 224 -6.48 -9.57 -33.40
N ILE A 225 -7.05 -8.73 -32.51
CA ILE A 225 -8.03 -9.17 -31.51
C ILE A 225 -9.42 -9.33 -32.13
N GLY A 226 -9.73 -8.54 -33.17
CA GLY A 226 -11.00 -8.58 -33.87
C GLY A 226 -11.04 -9.67 -34.95
N THR A 227 -12.25 -9.97 -35.44
CA THR A 227 -12.45 -10.86 -36.59
C THR A 227 -12.13 -10.21 -37.94
N GLY A 228 -11.71 -8.94 -37.95
CA GLY A 228 -11.46 -8.16 -39.16
C GLY A 228 -10.16 -7.35 -39.08
N SER A 229 -9.68 -6.89 -40.24
CA SER A 229 -8.46 -6.07 -40.34
C SER A 229 -8.64 -4.63 -39.83
N LYS A 230 -9.89 -4.16 -39.72
CA LYS A 230 -10.23 -2.82 -39.24
C LYS A 230 -10.49 -2.80 -37.73
N ILE A 231 -10.38 -1.60 -37.14
CA ILE A 231 -10.61 -1.37 -35.71
C ILE A 231 -11.99 -0.74 -35.50
N SER A 232 -12.84 -1.40 -34.73
CA SER A 232 -14.18 -0.88 -34.40
C SER A 232 -14.14 0.22 -33.33
N TYR A 233 -15.18 1.04 -33.27
CA TYR A 233 -15.34 2.02 -32.18
C TYR A 233 -15.32 1.38 -30.78
N SER A 234 -15.84 0.15 -30.67
CA SER A 234 -15.85 -0.59 -29.40
C SER A 234 -14.43 -0.88 -28.92
N ASN A 235 -13.52 -1.29 -29.81
CA ASN A 235 -12.10 -1.52 -29.49
C ASN A 235 -11.43 -0.24 -28.98
N VAL A 236 -11.67 0.89 -29.66
CA VAL A 236 -11.14 2.19 -29.24
C VAL A 236 -11.64 2.58 -27.84
N ARG A 237 -12.91 2.31 -27.54
CA ARG A 237 -13.50 2.61 -26.22
C ARG A 237 -12.98 1.70 -25.11
N ALA A 238 -12.82 0.40 -25.36
CA ALA A 238 -12.20 -0.50 -24.37
C ALA A 238 -10.75 -0.10 -24.09
N PHE A 239 -9.97 0.18 -25.15
CA PHE A 239 -8.60 0.68 -25.00
C PHE A 239 -8.55 1.97 -24.16
N GLN A 240 -9.46 2.92 -24.43
CA GLN A 240 -9.58 4.15 -23.65
C GLN A 240 -9.90 3.88 -22.16
N ASN A 241 -10.82 2.95 -21.87
CA ASN A 241 -11.19 2.62 -20.49
C ASN A 241 -10.02 2.04 -19.70
N ILE A 242 -9.22 1.15 -20.31
CA ILE A 242 -7.99 0.60 -19.70
C ILE A 242 -7.06 1.73 -19.30
N ILE A 243 -6.78 2.68 -20.20
CA ILE A 243 -5.90 3.81 -19.92
C ILE A 243 -6.46 4.69 -18.79
N ARG A 244 -7.77 4.87 -18.75
CA ARG A 244 -8.43 5.68 -17.72
C ARG A 244 -8.33 5.05 -16.34
N GLU A 245 -8.34 3.72 -16.28
CA GLU A 245 -8.37 2.94 -15.03
C GLU A 245 -7.04 2.20 -14.80
N MET A 246 -5.93 2.72 -15.36
CA MET A 246 -4.63 2.06 -15.37
C MET A 246 -4.14 1.68 -13.97
N ASP A 247 -4.28 2.59 -12.98
CA ASP A 247 -3.87 2.33 -11.60
C ASP A 247 -4.67 1.18 -10.97
N LEU A 248 -5.97 1.12 -11.28
CA LEU A 248 -6.86 0.04 -10.82
C LEU A 248 -6.48 -1.29 -11.49
N VAL A 249 -6.20 -1.26 -12.81
CA VAL A 249 -5.73 -2.43 -13.56
C VAL A 249 -4.42 -2.96 -12.95
N GLU A 250 -3.46 -2.08 -12.66
CA GLU A 250 -2.19 -2.44 -12.05
C GLU A 250 -2.38 -3.06 -10.67
N MET A 251 -3.22 -2.45 -9.83
CA MET A 251 -3.55 -2.97 -8.50
C MET A 251 -4.17 -4.38 -8.57
N ILE A 252 -5.10 -4.59 -9.52
CA ILE A 252 -5.74 -5.90 -9.74
C ILE A 252 -4.69 -6.93 -10.16
N ILE A 253 -3.81 -6.59 -11.11
CA ILE A 253 -2.75 -7.49 -11.61
C ILE A 253 -1.79 -7.87 -10.48
N ARG A 254 -1.28 -6.88 -9.73
CA ARG A 254 -0.37 -7.13 -8.61
C ARG A 254 -1.02 -8.04 -7.56
N THR A 255 -2.30 -7.79 -7.26
CA THR A 255 -3.05 -8.62 -6.31
C THR A 255 -3.25 -10.03 -6.83
N ALA A 256 -3.66 -10.20 -8.08
CA ALA A 256 -3.88 -11.50 -8.70
C ALA A 256 -2.57 -12.33 -8.77
N ILE A 257 -1.47 -11.70 -9.18
CA ILE A 257 -0.14 -12.33 -9.23
C ILE A 257 0.33 -12.74 -7.82
N ALA A 258 0.11 -11.90 -6.81
CA ALA A 258 0.49 -12.23 -5.43
C ALA A 258 -0.28 -13.41 -4.84
N HIS A 259 -1.45 -13.75 -5.40
CA HIS A 259 -2.25 -14.92 -5.02
C HIS A 259 -1.97 -16.14 -5.91
N SER A 260 -1.16 -15.99 -6.96
CA SER A 260 -0.81 -17.09 -7.85
C SER A 260 0.47 -17.79 -7.39
N ASP A 261 0.46 -19.13 -7.39
CA ASP A 261 1.60 -19.94 -6.91
C ASP A 261 2.84 -19.82 -7.82
N ASP A 262 2.63 -19.60 -9.12
CA ASP A 262 3.68 -19.47 -10.15
C ASP A 262 4.04 -18.02 -10.47
N GLY A 263 3.38 -17.05 -9.81
CA GLY A 263 3.57 -15.62 -10.09
C GLY A 263 3.10 -15.18 -11.48
N LYS A 264 2.31 -16.00 -12.17
CA LYS A 264 1.70 -15.68 -13.46
C LYS A 264 0.17 -15.80 -13.37
N ILE A 265 -0.54 -15.05 -14.20
CA ILE A 265 -2.02 -15.07 -14.22
C ILE A 265 -2.57 -15.26 -15.62
N THR A 266 -3.72 -15.90 -15.69
CA THR A 266 -4.56 -16.00 -16.89
C THR A 266 -5.58 -14.86 -16.96
N ARG A 267 -6.19 -14.69 -18.13
CA ARG A 267 -7.30 -13.75 -18.33
C ARG A 267 -8.46 -13.99 -17.37
N ALA A 268 -8.82 -15.26 -17.14
CA ALA A 268 -9.94 -15.62 -16.28
C ALA A 268 -9.66 -15.27 -14.81
N GLU A 269 -8.44 -15.55 -14.35
CA GLU A 269 -7.98 -15.17 -13.01
C GLU A 269 -8.00 -13.65 -12.83
N PHE A 270 -7.51 -12.88 -13.81
CA PHE A 270 -7.60 -11.42 -13.80
C PHE A 270 -9.06 -10.93 -13.66
N LEU A 271 -9.98 -11.43 -14.50
CA LEU A 271 -11.39 -11.02 -14.45
C LEU A 271 -12.08 -11.40 -13.13
N ASN A 272 -11.76 -12.56 -12.57
CA ASN A 272 -12.28 -12.98 -11.26
C ASN A 272 -11.77 -12.06 -10.15
N HIS A 273 -10.47 -11.76 -10.14
CA HIS A 273 -9.90 -10.82 -9.17
C HIS A 273 -10.45 -9.41 -9.35
N ALA A 274 -10.63 -8.95 -10.58
CA ALA A 274 -11.27 -7.68 -10.88
C ALA A 274 -12.66 -7.65 -10.22
N ALA A 275 -13.52 -8.62 -10.50
CA ALA A 275 -14.88 -8.70 -9.94
C ALA A 275 -14.92 -8.78 -8.40
N HIS A 276 -13.90 -9.37 -7.77
CA HIS A 276 -13.80 -9.41 -6.31
C HIS A 276 -13.33 -8.09 -5.68
N ILE A 277 -12.42 -7.39 -6.37
CA ILE A 277 -11.86 -6.11 -5.90
C ILE A 277 -12.84 -4.97 -6.16
N THR A 278 -13.51 -4.97 -7.31
CA THR A 278 -14.39 -3.90 -7.75
C THR A 278 -15.84 -4.23 -7.41
N ARG A 279 -16.44 -3.48 -6.48
CA ARG A 279 -17.86 -3.65 -6.14
C ARG A 279 -18.81 -3.20 -7.25
N PHE A 280 -18.40 -2.21 -8.05
CA PHE A 280 -19.26 -1.55 -9.05
C PHE A 280 -18.56 -1.26 -10.40
N SER A 281 -17.22 -1.37 -10.47
CA SER A 281 -16.53 -1.30 -11.76
C SER A 281 -16.56 -2.68 -12.41
N LEU A 282 -17.05 -2.77 -13.63
CA LEU A 282 -17.08 -4.02 -14.40
C LEU A 282 -16.08 -3.88 -15.54
N PHE A 283 -14.94 -4.58 -15.41
CA PHE A 283 -14.05 -4.75 -16.54
C PHE A 283 -14.72 -5.62 -17.59
N THR A 284 -14.78 -5.12 -18.81
CA THR A 284 -15.37 -5.89 -19.90
C THR A 284 -14.40 -6.98 -20.35
N PRO A 285 -14.90 -8.11 -20.87
CA PRO A 285 -14.03 -9.14 -21.44
C PRO A 285 -13.09 -8.58 -22.51
N MET A 286 -13.56 -7.61 -23.31
CA MET A 286 -12.78 -6.95 -24.37
C MET A 286 -11.64 -6.09 -23.79
N GLU A 287 -11.84 -5.41 -22.67
CA GLU A 287 -10.75 -4.68 -21.99
C GLU A 287 -9.66 -5.65 -21.51
N ALA A 288 -10.05 -6.80 -20.95
CA ALA A 288 -9.10 -7.84 -20.58
C ALA A 288 -8.40 -8.44 -21.81
N ASP A 289 -9.09 -8.64 -22.94
CA ASP A 289 -8.48 -9.13 -24.18
C ASP A 289 -7.39 -8.18 -24.69
N ILE A 290 -7.69 -6.89 -24.73
CA ILE A 290 -6.75 -5.85 -25.16
C ILE A 290 -5.51 -5.85 -24.26
N LEU A 291 -5.72 -5.88 -22.95
CA LEU A 291 -4.63 -5.90 -21.97
C LEU A 291 -3.71 -7.13 -22.15
N PHE A 292 -4.30 -8.33 -22.23
CA PHE A 292 -3.55 -9.58 -22.37
C PHE A 292 -2.90 -9.73 -23.76
N HIS A 293 -3.52 -9.19 -24.81
CA HIS A 293 -2.93 -9.13 -26.15
C HIS A 293 -1.61 -8.37 -26.11
N PHE A 294 -1.60 -7.14 -25.59
CA PHE A 294 -0.36 -6.35 -25.53
C PHE A 294 0.68 -6.94 -24.58
N ALA A 295 0.27 -7.59 -23.50
CA ALA A 295 1.19 -8.20 -22.54
C ALA A 295 1.80 -9.52 -23.05
N SER A 296 1.12 -10.24 -23.94
CA SER A 296 1.57 -11.55 -24.47
C SER A 296 2.37 -11.48 -25.77
N LEU A 297 2.64 -10.28 -26.31
CA LEU A 297 3.35 -10.13 -27.60
C LEU A 297 4.72 -10.83 -27.63
N ASP A 298 5.43 -10.86 -26.49
CA ASP A 298 6.73 -11.52 -26.37
C ASP A 298 6.63 -13.00 -25.95
N GLU A 299 5.57 -13.38 -25.22
CA GLU A 299 5.40 -14.71 -24.64
C GLU A 299 3.92 -15.18 -24.75
N PRO A 300 3.57 -16.03 -25.74
CA PRO A 300 2.18 -16.44 -25.98
C PRO A 300 1.70 -17.54 -25.02
N THR A 301 2.35 -17.72 -23.86
CA THR A 301 2.12 -18.84 -22.94
C THR A 301 0.76 -18.80 -22.22
N GLY A 302 -0.08 -17.79 -22.49
CA GLY A 302 -1.43 -17.64 -21.94
C GLY A 302 -1.49 -17.32 -20.44
N ARG A 303 -0.37 -17.51 -19.72
CA ARG A 303 -0.13 -17.08 -18.34
C ARG A 303 0.98 -16.04 -18.34
N LEU A 304 0.68 -14.85 -17.82
CA LEU A 304 1.57 -13.69 -17.90
C LEU A 304 2.00 -13.25 -16.49
N GLY A 305 3.27 -12.89 -16.36
CA GLY A 305 3.84 -12.39 -15.10
C GLY A 305 3.83 -10.87 -15.01
N LEU A 306 4.28 -10.34 -13.86
CA LEU A 306 4.28 -8.90 -13.61
C LEU A 306 5.16 -8.14 -14.63
N GLY A 307 6.28 -8.74 -15.06
CA GLY A 307 7.16 -8.16 -16.06
C GLY A 307 6.51 -7.98 -17.43
N ASP A 308 5.58 -8.85 -17.80
CA ASP A 308 4.87 -8.79 -19.08
C ASP A 308 3.85 -7.65 -19.08
N PHE A 309 3.10 -7.51 -17.99
CA PHE A 309 2.17 -6.41 -17.80
C PHE A 309 2.87 -5.06 -17.59
N ALA A 310 4.03 -5.04 -16.93
CA ALA A 310 4.80 -3.82 -16.73
C ALA A 310 5.18 -3.16 -18.06
N LYS A 311 5.53 -3.95 -19.09
CA LYS A 311 5.81 -3.41 -20.44
C LYS A 311 4.62 -2.65 -21.05
N VAL A 312 3.39 -2.96 -20.64
CA VAL A 312 2.15 -2.37 -21.18
C VAL A 312 1.69 -1.20 -20.33
N ILE A 313 1.71 -1.40 -19.01
CA ILE A 313 1.07 -0.54 -18.02
C ILE A 313 2.00 0.54 -17.54
N ASP A 314 3.30 0.26 -17.42
CA ASP A 314 4.26 1.14 -16.76
C ASP A 314 4.35 2.49 -17.49
N PRO A 315 3.73 3.54 -16.94
CA PRO A 315 3.91 4.90 -17.42
C PRO A 315 5.16 5.51 -16.77
N SER A 316 5.73 4.82 -15.77
CA SER A 316 6.85 5.29 -15.00
C SER A 316 8.02 5.33 -15.95
N TRP A 317 8.43 6.55 -16.14
CA TRP A 317 9.66 6.96 -16.74
C TRP A 317 10.89 6.55 -15.91
N ARG A 318 10.84 5.37 -15.25
CA ARG A 318 11.92 4.72 -14.52
C ARG A 318 11.82 3.20 -14.72
N SER A 319 12.91 2.64 -15.25
CA SER A 319 13.19 1.21 -15.43
C SER A 319 12.52 0.27 -14.41
N LEU A 320 12.03 -0.86 -14.93
CA LEU A 320 11.73 -2.16 -14.31
C LEU A 320 12.58 -2.51 -13.06
N GLN A 321 13.77 -1.92 -12.94
CA GLN A 321 14.70 -2.05 -11.81
C GLN A 321 14.21 -1.46 -10.48
N ASN A 322 13.30 -0.47 -10.47
CA ASN A 322 12.66 0.00 -9.24
C ASN A 322 11.42 -0.80 -8.87
N VAL A 323 10.72 -1.40 -9.85
CA VAL A 323 9.60 -2.32 -9.58
C VAL A 323 10.14 -3.67 -9.11
N LEU A 324 11.19 -4.18 -9.74
CA LEU A 324 11.99 -5.29 -9.23
C LEU A 324 12.71 -4.89 -7.95
N GLY A 325 13.12 -3.63 -7.80
CA GLY A 325 13.64 -3.05 -6.56
C GLY A 325 12.63 -3.16 -5.43
N ASP A 326 11.39 -2.71 -5.62
CA ASP A 326 10.29 -2.82 -4.65
C ASP A 326 9.87 -4.28 -4.41
N VAL A 327 9.97 -5.16 -5.40
CA VAL A 327 9.66 -6.60 -5.26
C VAL A 327 10.80 -7.34 -4.56
N VAL A 328 12.06 -6.99 -4.83
CA VAL A 328 13.27 -7.51 -4.16
C VAL A 328 13.38 -6.93 -2.76
N GLU A 329 13.06 -5.66 -2.56
CA GLU A 329 12.98 -4.98 -1.27
C GLU A 329 11.75 -5.45 -0.50
N SER A 330 10.64 -5.81 -1.15
CA SER A 330 9.51 -6.52 -0.53
C SER A 330 9.80 -8.00 -0.26
N ALA A 331 10.67 -8.65 -1.03
CA ALA A 331 11.13 -10.03 -0.79
C ALA A 331 12.19 -10.09 0.31
N GLU A 332 13.09 -9.10 0.36
CA GLU A 332 14.04 -8.83 1.44
C GLU A 332 13.31 -8.34 2.68
N ALA A 333 12.24 -7.56 2.56
CA ALA A 333 11.36 -7.20 3.66
C ALA A 333 10.50 -8.39 4.09
N LYS A 334 10.12 -9.32 3.20
CA LYS A 334 9.52 -10.62 3.57
C LYS A 334 10.54 -11.51 4.28
N SER A 335 11.80 -11.49 3.86
CA SER A 335 12.93 -12.21 4.48
C SER A 335 13.25 -11.64 5.87
N ARG A 336 13.38 -10.32 5.99
CA ARG A 336 13.52 -9.58 7.27
C ARG A 336 12.28 -9.69 8.14
N ALA A 337 11.08 -9.68 7.57
CA ALA A 337 9.84 -9.94 8.30
C ALA A 337 9.76 -11.39 8.74
N THR A 338 10.34 -12.35 8.02
CA THR A 338 10.46 -13.75 8.45
C THR A 338 11.44 -13.86 9.63
N THR A 339 12.56 -13.13 9.62
CA THR A 339 13.48 -13.05 10.78
C THR A 339 12.85 -12.34 11.99
N ASN A 340 12.11 -11.25 11.77
CA ASN A 340 11.36 -10.56 12.82
C ASN A 340 10.15 -11.37 13.32
N ASN A 341 9.54 -12.20 12.47
CA ASN A 341 8.48 -13.14 12.85
C ASN A 341 9.03 -14.29 13.71
N ILE A 342 10.28 -14.71 13.52
CA ILE A 342 10.94 -15.69 14.40
C ILE A 342 11.23 -15.07 15.78
N PHE A 343 11.68 -13.80 15.82
CA PHE A 343 11.95 -13.13 17.10
C PHE A 343 10.67 -12.76 17.86
N GLN A 344 9.62 -12.33 17.13
CA GLN A 344 8.29 -12.07 17.68
C GLN A 344 7.59 -13.37 18.11
N SER A 345 7.73 -14.47 17.35
CA SER A 345 7.22 -15.78 17.78
C SER A 345 7.99 -16.32 18.99
N LEU A 346 9.31 -16.08 19.10
CA LEU A 346 10.08 -16.37 20.32
C LEU A 346 9.61 -15.52 21.52
N LEU A 347 9.31 -14.23 21.32
CA LEU A 347 8.77 -13.38 22.39
C LEU A 347 7.36 -13.81 22.83
N GLN A 348 6.50 -14.20 21.88
CA GLN A 348 5.18 -14.77 22.18
C GLN A 348 5.31 -16.13 22.87
N SER A 349 6.26 -16.98 22.46
CA SER A 349 6.57 -18.23 23.15
C SER A 349 7.08 -18.01 24.56
N ILE A 350 7.82 -16.94 24.86
CA ILE A 350 8.24 -16.58 26.23
C ILE A 350 7.03 -16.17 27.09
N HIS A 351 6.03 -15.51 26.50
CA HIS A 351 4.79 -15.16 27.22
C HIS A 351 3.92 -16.39 27.51
N HIS A 352 3.80 -17.32 26.56
CA HIS A 352 3.12 -18.60 26.80
C HIS A 352 3.88 -19.52 27.77
N PHE A 353 5.22 -19.47 27.72
CA PHE A 353 6.11 -20.15 28.66
C PHE A 353 5.95 -19.64 30.08
N SER A 354 5.91 -18.33 30.30
CA SER A 354 5.75 -17.77 31.64
C SER A 354 4.37 -18.13 32.24
N LEU A 355 3.31 -18.06 31.44
CA LEU A 355 1.97 -18.51 31.84
C LEU A 355 1.92 -20.01 32.14
N GLY A 356 2.56 -20.84 31.31
CA GLY A 356 2.67 -22.29 31.51
C GLY A 356 3.48 -22.66 32.75
N SER A 357 4.59 -21.97 33.01
CA SER A 357 5.41 -22.14 34.21
C SER A 357 4.67 -21.73 35.48
N ILE A 358 3.92 -20.63 35.46
CA ILE A 358 3.10 -20.18 36.61
C ILE A 358 1.97 -21.17 36.89
N ALA A 359 1.27 -21.63 35.84
CA ALA A 359 0.22 -22.64 35.98
C ALA A 359 0.77 -23.98 36.52
N GLY A 360 1.95 -24.41 36.02
CA GLY A 360 2.64 -25.61 36.49
C GLY A 360 3.12 -25.49 37.95
N ALA A 361 3.69 -24.35 38.32
CA ALA A 361 4.11 -24.07 39.70
C ALA A 361 2.91 -24.06 40.66
N PHE A 362 1.78 -23.48 40.25
CA PHE A 362 0.55 -23.49 41.04
C PHE A 362 -0.03 -24.90 41.19
N GLY A 363 -0.04 -25.71 40.13
CA GLY A 363 -0.44 -27.12 40.21
C GLY A 363 0.45 -27.93 41.15
N ALA A 364 1.77 -27.79 41.03
CA ALA A 364 2.72 -28.42 41.94
C ALA A 364 2.52 -27.97 43.39
N PHE A 365 2.24 -26.68 43.62
CA PHE A 365 1.96 -26.14 44.95
C PHE A 365 0.73 -26.79 45.59
N VAL A 366 -0.38 -26.95 44.84
CA VAL A 366 -1.60 -27.57 45.35
C VAL A 366 -1.40 -29.07 45.66
N VAL A 367 -0.61 -29.78 44.85
CA VAL A 367 -0.38 -31.23 45.01
C VAL A 367 0.70 -31.55 46.07
N TYR A 368 1.60 -30.61 46.35
CA TYR A 368 2.77 -30.80 47.21
C TYR A 368 2.49 -31.45 48.57
N PRO A 369 1.43 -31.09 49.33
CA PRO A 369 1.16 -31.73 50.63
C PRO A 369 0.91 -33.23 50.53
N ILE A 370 0.33 -33.69 49.42
CA ILE A 370 0.06 -35.11 49.16
C ILE A 370 1.38 -35.85 48.87
N ASP A 371 2.25 -35.24 48.06
CA ASP A 371 3.56 -35.80 47.72
C ASP A 371 4.50 -35.84 48.95
N LEU A 372 4.45 -34.84 49.84
CA LEU A 372 5.21 -34.84 51.09
C LEU A 372 4.79 -36.00 52.00
N VAL A 373 3.48 -36.22 52.17
CA VAL A 373 2.96 -37.32 52.99
C VAL A 373 3.38 -38.66 52.39
N LYS A 374 3.26 -38.82 51.07
CA LYS A 374 3.68 -40.02 50.35
C LYS A 374 5.18 -40.30 50.52
N THR A 375 6.02 -39.29 50.32
CA THR A 375 7.48 -39.45 50.45
C THR A 375 7.92 -39.74 51.89
N ARG A 376 7.32 -39.10 52.91
CA ARG A 376 7.61 -39.44 54.32
C ARG A 376 7.17 -40.84 54.71
N MET A 377 6.04 -41.31 54.18
CA MET A 377 5.62 -42.70 54.35
C MET A 377 6.58 -43.69 53.67
N GLN A 378 7.03 -43.39 52.45
CA GLN A 378 7.98 -44.23 51.71
C GLN A 378 9.38 -44.23 52.36
N ASN A 379 9.82 -43.10 52.93
CA ASN A 379 11.12 -42.95 53.57
C ASN A 379 11.13 -43.33 55.06
N GLN A 380 10.02 -43.84 55.61
CA GLN A 380 9.97 -44.27 57.00
C GLN A 380 10.88 -45.49 57.21
N ARG A 381 12.05 -45.27 57.82
CA ARG A 381 12.95 -46.34 58.24
C ARG A 381 12.58 -46.82 59.65
N SER A 382 12.49 -48.14 59.83
CA SER A 382 12.14 -48.75 61.11
C SER A 382 13.33 -48.65 62.08
N SER A 383 13.28 -47.76 63.06
CA SER A 383 14.35 -47.66 64.07
C SER A 383 14.35 -48.83 65.08
N ARG A 384 13.25 -49.59 65.16
CA ARG A 384 13.13 -50.88 65.86
C ARG A 384 12.24 -51.83 65.03
N VAL A 385 12.52 -53.12 65.08
CA VAL A 385 11.71 -54.15 64.41
C VAL A 385 10.28 -54.09 64.98
N GLY A 386 9.30 -53.74 64.13
CA GLY A 386 7.87 -53.76 64.46
C GLY A 386 7.22 -52.42 64.89
N GLN A 387 7.94 -51.30 64.94
CA GLN A 387 7.33 -49.98 65.21
C GLN A 387 7.35 -49.08 63.98
N MET A 388 6.16 -48.82 63.41
CA MET A 388 5.95 -47.85 62.34
C MET A 388 5.62 -46.46 62.91
N LEU A 389 6.30 -45.43 62.43
CA LEU A 389 6.14 -44.03 62.88
C LEU A 389 4.75 -43.46 62.51
N TYR A 390 4.24 -43.87 61.35
CA TYR A 390 2.94 -43.49 60.79
C TYR A 390 2.12 -44.75 60.45
N ILE A 391 0.85 -44.78 60.85
CA ILE A 391 -0.04 -45.92 60.60
C ILE A 391 -0.64 -45.84 59.19
N ASN A 392 -1.09 -44.65 58.78
CA ASN A 392 -1.74 -44.36 57.50
C ASN A 392 -1.39 -42.93 57.04
N SER A 393 -1.65 -42.59 55.77
CA SER A 393 -1.36 -41.25 55.20
C SER A 393 -2.01 -40.10 55.97
N LEU A 394 -3.23 -40.30 56.49
CA LEU A 394 -3.94 -39.31 57.31
C LEU A 394 -3.30 -39.13 58.69
N ASP A 395 -2.74 -40.19 59.27
CA ASP A 395 -2.01 -40.12 60.56
C ASP A 395 -0.68 -39.39 60.38
N CYS A 396 0.01 -39.62 59.26
CA CYS A 396 1.20 -38.87 58.87
C CYS A 396 0.90 -37.37 58.72
N ALA A 397 -0.13 -37.00 57.95
CA ALA A 397 -0.52 -35.60 57.75
C ALA A 397 -0.89 -34.89 59.07
N LYS A 398 -1.68 -35.54 59.95
CA LYS A 398 -2.06 -34.98 61.26
C LYS A 398 -0.86 -34.76 62.17
N LYS A 399 0.06 -35.73 62.24
CA LYS A 399 1.29 -35.62 63.06
C LYS A 399 2.23 -34.53 62.53
N VAL A 400 2.34 -34.36 61.22
CA VAL A 400 3.15 -33.28 60.61
C VAL A 400 2.55 -31.92 60.97
N VAL A 401 1.24 -31.73 60.84
CA VAL A 401 0.58 -30.46 61.22
C VAL A 401 0.68 -30.19 62.71
N ALA A 402 0.56 -31.21 63.57
CA ALA A 402 0.64 -31.04 65.02
C ALA A 402 2.06 -30.66 65.50
N ASN A 403 3.11 -31.24 64.89
CA ASN A 403 4.49 -31.04 65.34
C ASN A 403 5.23 -29.90 64.60
N GLU A 404 4.97 -29.71 63.30
CA GLU A 404 5.67 -28.74 62.44
C GLU A 404 4.75 -27.60 61.97
N GLY A 405 3.47 -27.64 62.32
CA GLY A 405 2.47 -26.68 61.89
C GLY A 405 2.05 -26.85 60.43
N PHE A 406 1.12 -26.01 59.97
CA PHE A 406 0.62 -26.05 58.59
C PHE A 406 1.71 -25.75 57.54
N LYS A 407 2.74 -24.97 57.92
CA LYS A 407 3.90 -24.70 57.06
C LYS A 407 4.82 -25.93 56.89
N GLY A 408 4.79 -26.89 57.82
CA GLY A 408 5.52 -28.15 57.72
C GLY A 408 5.11 -28.99 56.51
N LEU A 409 3.84 -28.89 56.07
CA LEU A 409 3.34 -29.57 54.86
C LEU A 409 3.95 -29.02 53.56
N TYR A 410 4.58 -27.85 53.59
CA TYR A 410 5.22 -27.20 52.45
C TYR A 410 6.75 -27.12 52.59
N SER A 411 7.33 -27.75 53.63
CA SER A 411 8.77 -27.82 53.84
C SER A 411 9.41 -28.65 52.73
N GLY A 412 10.25 -28.03 51.89
CA GLY A 412 10.90 -28.66 50.73
C GLY A 412 10.26 -28.40 49.36
N ILE A 413 9.26 -27.49 49.28
CA ILE A 413 8.59 -27.17 48.01
C ILE A 413 9.51 -26.50 46.98
N LEU A 414 10.54 -25.80 47.45
CA LEU A 414 11.46 -25.06 46.59
C LEU A 414 12.28 -25.99 45.67
N PRO A 415 12.91 -27.07 46.16
CA PRO A 415 13.49 -28.11 45.30
C PRO A 415 12.51 -28.69 44.25
N GLN A 416 11.26 -28.91 44.64
CA GLN A 416 10.24 -29.47 43.74
C GLN A 416 9.87 -28.49 42.62
N LEU A 417 9.67 -27.21 42.96
CA LEU A 417 9.37 -26.16 41.97
C LEU A 417 10.55 -25.92 41.02
N VAL A 418 11.78 -25.95 41.54
CA VAL A 418 13.01 -25.80 40.74
C VAL A 418 13.21 -26.98 39.78
N GLY A 419 12.75 -28.20 40.13
CA GLY A 419 12.79 -29.35 39.23
C GLY A 419 11.67 -29.35 38.17
N VAL A 420 10.45 -29.00 38.55
CA VAL A 420 9.27 -29.06 37.66
C VAL A 420 9.21 -27.88 36.69
N ALA A 421 9.67 -26.69 37.09
CA ALA A 421 9.60 -25.52 36.24
C ALA A 421 10.40 -25.66 34.94
N PRO A 422 11.68 -26.10 34.93
CA PRO A 422 12.45 -26.37 33.71
C PRO A 422 11.86 -27.51 32.86
N GLU A 423 11.28 -28.53 33.51
CA GLU A 423 10.64 -29.65 32.82
C GLU A 423 9.45 -29.17 31.97
N LYS A 424 8.53 -28.40 32.56
CA LYS A 424 7.33 -27.89 31.87
C LYS A 424 7.69 -26.82 30.84
N ALA A 425 8.66 -25.98 31.19
CA ALA A 425 9.28 -24.99 30.32
C ALA A 425 9.70 -25.60 28.97
N ILE A 426 10.63 -26.57 28.98
CA ILE A 426 11.19 -27.18 27.77
C ILE A 426 10.10 -27.89 26.97
N LYS A 427 9.18 -28.61 27.64
CA LYS A 427 8.12 -29.34 26.96
C LYS A 427 7.19 -28.41 26.17
N LEU A 428 6.79 -27.28 26.76
CA LEU A 428 5.87 -26.35 26.13
C LEU A 428 6.53 -25.59 24.99
N THR A 429 7.75 -25.08 25.17
CA THR A 429 8.46 -24.36 24.08
C THR A 429 8.75 -25.26 22.89
N VAL A 430 9.18 -26.50 23.10
CA VAL A 430 9.46 -27.42 21.97
C VAL A 430 8.17 -27.84 21.27
N ASN A 431 7.09 -28.08 22.01
CA ASN A 431 5.79 -28.42 21.43
C ASN A 431 5.25 -27.25 20.58
N ASP A 432 5.31 -26.02 21.10
CA ASP A 432 4.82 -24.83 20.41
C ASP A 432 5.69 -24.47 19.19
N LEU A 433 7.01 -24.64 19.28
CA LEU A 433 7.92 -24.43 18.16
C LEU A 433 7.69 -25.43 17.03
N VAL A 434 7.50 -26.71 17.37
CA VAL A 434 7.22 -27.72 16.34
C VAL A 434 5.83 -27.52 15.75
N ARG A 435 4.83 -27.12 16.55
CA ARG A 435 3.49 -26.75 16.03
C ARG A 435 3.51 -25.51 15.14
N SER A 436 4.37 -24.53 15.42
CA SER A 436 4.48 -23.32 14.59
C SER A 436 5.15 -23.60 13.25
N LEU A 437 6.09 -24.56 13.19
CA LEU A 437 6.69 -25.02 11.94
C LEU A 437 5.69 -25.75 11.02
N PHE A 438 4.67 -26.40 11.59
CA PHE A 438 3.66 -27.15 10.84
C PHE A 438 2.29 -26.46 10.74
N SER A 439 2.16 -25.23 11.26
CA SER A 439 0.91 -24.46 11.15
C SER A 439 0.82 -23.79 9.78
N GLU A 440 0.13 -24.45 8.85
CA GLU A 440 -0.38 -23.79 7.65
C GLU A 440 -1.56 -22.87 8.00
N LYS A 441 -1.81 -21.88 7.13
CA LYS A 441 -2.66 -20.70 7.37
C LYS A 441 -4.17 -20.98 7.55
N ASP A 442 -4.56 -22.23 7.71
CA ASP A 442 -5.94 -22.64 7.98
C ASP A 442 -6.02 -23.42 9.29
N ARG A 443 -6.96 -23.04 10.15
CA ARG A 443 -6.95 -23.24 11.61
C ARG A 443 -7.25 -24.69 12.06
N SER A 444 -6.69 -25.70 11.39
CA SER A 444 -6.81 -27.12 11.77
C SER A 444 -5.49 -27.87 11.61
N ILE A 445 -4.85 -28.22 12.73
CA ILE A 445 -3.63 -29.03 12.75
C ILE A 445 -4.03 -30.49 12.50
N ARG A 446 -3.49 -31.11 11.44
CA ARG A 446 -3.73 -32.54 11.16
C ARG A 446 -3.15 -33.41 12.29
N LEU A 447 -3.89 -34.44 12.71
CA LEU A 447 -3.57 -35.33 13.85
C LEU A 447 -2.12 -35.88 13.84
N HIS A 448 -1.57 -36.19 12.66
CA HIS A 448 -0.19 -36.68 12.54
C HIS A 448 0.86 -35.65 12.96
N HIS A 449 0.66 -34.37 12.66
CA HIS A 449 1.59 -33.29 13.05
C HIS A 449 1.53 -33.03 14.56
N GLU A 450 0.36 -33.19 15.17
CA GLU A 450 0.19 -33.08 16.62
C GLU A 450 0.91 -34.22 17.36
N ILE A 451 0.86 -35.45 16.83
CA ILE A 451 1.60 -36.59 17.38
C ILE A 451 3.12 -36.34 17.28
N ILE A 452 3.61 -35.83 16.15
CA ILE A 452 5.04 -35.52 15.95
C ILE A 452 5.51 -34.43 16.92
N ALA A 453 4.75 -33.34 17.06
CA ALA A 453 5.07 -32.28 18.01
C ALA A 453 5.09 -32.76 19.48
N GLY A 454 4.15 -33.64 19.84
CA GLY A 454 4.11 -34.28 21.16
C GLY A 454 5.30 -35.20 21.40
N ALA A 455 5.67 -36.02 20.40
CA ALA A 455 6.80 -36.95 20.50
C ALA A 455 8.16 -36.23 20.57
N SER A 456 8.36 -35.18 19.77
CA SER A 456 9.58 -34.38 19.80
C SER A 456 9.73 -33.61 21.11
N ALA A 457 8.65 -33.02 21.62
CA ALA A 457 8.65 -32.34 22.91
C ALA A 457 8.97 -33.28 24.07
N GLY A 458 8.36 -34.48 24.08
CA GLY A 458 8.65 -35.51 25.08
C GLY A 458 10.10 -35.99 25.03
N SER A 459 10.64 -36.22 23.83
CA SER A 459 12.03 -36.66 23.67
C SER A 459 13.03 -35.59 24.15
N CYS A 460 12.80 -34.33 23.79
CA CYS A 460 13.65 -33.21 24.21
C CYS A 460 13.58 -32.97 25.72
N GLN A 461 12.39 -33.09 26.32
CA GLN A 461 12.20 -33.01 27.77
C GLN A 461 13.06 -34.03 28.51
N VAL A 462 13.10 -35.29 28.06
CA VAL A 462 13.89 -36.35 28.74
C VAL A 462 15.39 -36.05 28.69
N VAL A 463 15.89 -35.58 27.54
CA VAL A 463 17.31 -35.21 27.39
C VAL A 463 17.66 -34.02 28.27
N GLY A 464 16.83 -32.97 28.26
CA GLY A 464 17.05 -31.77 29.08
C GLY A 464 16.99 -32.07 30.58
N LEU A 465 16.02 -32.88 31.00
CA LEU A 465 15.87 -33.29 32.41
C LEU A 465 17.03 -34.17 32.86
N ALA A 466 17.47 -35.12 32.02
CA ALA A 466 18.62 -35.97 32.34
C ALA A 466 19.90 -35.13 32.52
N LEU A 467 20.14 -34.17 31.63
CA LEU A 467 21.29 -33.28 31.72
C LEU A 467 21.25 -32.41 32.98
N PHE A 468 20.09 -31.83 33.29
CA PHE A 468 19.89 -31.02 34.49
C PHE A 468 20.09 -31.85 35.77
N LEU A 469 19.54 -33.07 35.83
CA LEU A 469 19.68 -33.95 36.99
C LEU A 469 21.15 -34.34 37.22
N ILE A 470 21.89 -34.65 36.16
CA ILE A 470 23.34 -34.92 36.24
C ILE A 470 24.08 -33.70 36.81
N LEU A 471 23.77 -32.50 36.31
CA LEU A 471 24.38 -31.25 36.79
C LEU A 471 24.03 -30.95 38.25
N PHE A 472 22.77 -31.14 38.63
CA PHE A 472 22.29 -30.93 39.99
C PHE A 472 22.94 -31.90 40.97
N VAL A 473 23.00 -33.19 40.63
CA VAL A 473 23.70 -34.22 41.43
C VAL A 473 25.19 -33.89 41.55
N LYS A 474 25.82 -33.41 40.47
CA LYS A 474 27.24 -33.05 40.47
C LYS A 474 27.52 -31.82 41.35
N LEU A 475 26.66 -30.80 41.31
CA LEU A 475 26.73 -29.62 42.18
C LEU A 475 26.53 -30.00 43.66
N THR A 476 25.52 -30.82 43.97
CA THR A 476 25.28 -31.28 45.35
C THR A 476 26.37 -32.20 45.87
N LEU A 477 27.00 -33.02 45.02
CA LEU A 477 28.18 -33.82 45.40
C LEU A 477 29.44 -32.97 45.59
N SER A 478 29.60 -31.88 44.83
CA SER A 478 30.70 -30.93 45.01
C SER A 478 30.61 -30.20 46.35
N ASP A 479 29.41 -29.82 46.81
CA ASP A 479 29.20 -29.19 48.13
C ASP A 479 29.47 -30.15 49.31
N ILE A 480 29.44 -31.47 49.10
CA ILE A 480 29.72 -32.48 50.15
C ILE A 480 31.24 -32.71 50.31
N HIS A 481 32.07 -32.22 49.39
CA HIS A 481 33.52 -32.40 49.41
C HIS A 481 34.33 -31.19 49.93
N GLU A 482 33.68 -30.16 50.47
CA GLU A 482 34.34 -29.20 51.37
C GLU A 482 34.09 -29.59 52.84
N PRO A 483 35.00 -30.35 53.48
CA PRO A 483 35.04 -30.41 54.94
C PRO A 483 35.70 -29.12 55.47
N SER A 484 35.05 -28.49 56.44
CA SER A 484 35.69 -27.61 57.43
C SER A 484 36.79 -28.34 58.19
#